data_AF-A0A2K9NWC9-F1
#
_entry.id   AF-A0A2K9NWC9-F1
#
_cell.length_a   1.000
_cell.length_b   1.000
_cell.length_c   1.000
_cell.angle_alpha   90.00
_cell.angle_beta   90.00
_cell.angle_gamma   90.00
#
_symmetry.space_group_name_H-M   'P 1'
#
loop_
_entity.id
_entity.type
_entity.pdbx_description
1 polymer ?
#
loop_
_entity_poly.entity_id
_entity_poly.type
_entity_poly.pdbx_seq_one_letter_code
_entity_poly.pdbx_strand_id
1 'polypeptide(L)'
;MKLWEKLSAKARYYIISFTNLAICWGILYLLNLDFLNIIFFLTAFTWHFALLTPGLKEQILTSNNRFSFLAVVVRSNHYLQMFINLKRVPYASSFIRAISPVIFTLLLFMVGGKGNLLFTLLGSLCFEVVYLFSKKKRDELPPIPSEHTDAQETAPESQHVKKSLE
;
A
#
# COMPACT_ATOMS: atom_id res chain seq x y z
N MET A 1 -1.15 -27.82 -3.52
CA MET A 1 -2.04 -26.63 -3.53
C MET A 1 -2.80 -26.38 -2.22
N LYS A 2 -3.10 -27.40 -1.38
CA LYS A 2 -3.84 -27.24 -0.10
C LYS A 2 -3.22 -26.30 0.95
N LEU A 3 -1.92 -25.97 0.86
CA LEU A 3 -1.27 -25.00 1.76
C LEU A 3 -1.68 -23.55 1.46
N TRP A 4 -2.03 -23.24 0.21
CA TRP A 4 -2.39 -21.89 -0.21
C TRP A 4 -3.71 -21.41 0.39
N GLU A 5 -4.66 -22.33 0.53
CA GLU A 5 -5.98 -22.08 1.11
C GLU A 5 -5.91 -21.81 2.62
N LYS A 6 -4.91 -22.38 3.31
CA LYS A 6 -4.71 -22.18 4.75
C LYS A 6 -4.03 -20.85 5.09
N LEU A 7 -3.50 -20.12 4.11
CA LEU A 7 -2.80 -18.85 4.35
C LEU A 7 -3.80 -17.71 4.54
N SER A 8 -3.56 -16.89 5.58
CA SER A 8 -4.27 -15.61 5.76
C SER A 8 -4.17 -14.74 4.51
N ALA A 9 -5.21 -13.96 4.22
CA ALA A 9 -5.23 -13.03 3.08
C ALA A 9 -4.03 -12.06 3.09
N LYS A 10 -3.58 -11.63 4.28
CA LYS A 10 -2.37 -10.80 4.43
C LYS A 10 -1.12 -11.55 3.98
N ALA A 11 -0.94 -12.80 4.42
CA ALA A 11 0.22 -13.61 4.05
C ALA A 11 0.25 -13.88 2.54
N ARG A 12 -0.89 -14.19 1.92
CA ARG A 12 -1.02 -14.33 0.46
C ARG A 12 -0.60 -13.05 -0.28
N TYR A 13 -1.03 -11.89 0.21
CA TYR A 13 -0.62 -10.60 -0.35
C TYR A 13 0.90 -10.38 -0.29
N TYR A 14 1.53 -10.66 0.85
CA TYR A 14 2.98 -10.53 1.00
C TYR A 14 3.76 -11.49 0.09
N ILE A 15 3.36 -12.76 0.02
CA ILE A 15 4.06 -13.76 -0.79
C ILE A 15 3.98 -13.41 -2.28
N ILE A 16 2.80 -13.01 -2.78
CA ILE A 16 2.64 -12.61 -4.18
C ILE A 16 3.53 -11.43 -4.49
N SER A 17 3.49 -10.39 -3.66
CA SER A 17 4.23 -9.17 -3.92
C SER A 17 5.74 -9.32 -3.73
N PHE A 18 6.18 -10.11 -2.76
CA PHE A 18 7.60 -10.43 -2.60
C PHE A 18 8.13 -11.22 -3.79
N THR A 19 7.34 -12.18 -4.29
CA THR A 19 7.66 -12.90 -5.54
C THR A 19 7.77 -11.95 -6.72
N ASN A 20 6.82 -11.02 -6.90
CA ASN A 20 6.87 -10.04 -7.98
C ASN A 20 8.10 -9.11 -7.85
N LEU A 21 8.41 -8.65 -6.63
CA LEU A 21 9.59 -7.84 -6.36
C LEU A 21 10.88 -8.58 -6.72
N ALA A 22 10.99 -9.86 -6.33
CA ALA A 22 12.16 -10.70 -6.62
C ALA A 22 12.34 -10.91 -8.13
N ILE A 23 11.24 -11.12 -8.87
CA ILE A 23 11.28 -11.25 -10.34
C ILE A 23 11.75 -9.93 -10.98
N CYS A 24 11.15 -8.80 -10.60
CA CYS A 24 11.55 -7.49 -11.11
C CYS A 24 13.04 -7.21 -10.81
N TRP A 25 13.47 -7.49 -9.58
CA TRP A 25 14.87 -7.30 -9.18
C TRP A 25 15.82 -8.19 -10.00
N GLY A 26 15.49 -9.46 -10.21
CA GLY A 26 16.27 -10.38 -11.05
C GLY A 26 16.40 -9.90 -12.49
N ILE A 27 15.32 -9.37 -13.09
CA ILE A 27 15.33 -8.80 -14.44
C ILE A 27 16.24 -7.56 -14.50
N LEU A 28 16.12 -6.64 -13.53
CA LEU A 28 16.94 -5.43 -13.49
C LEU A 28 18.43 -5.74 -13.31
N TYR A 29 18.74 -6.76 -12.50
CA TYR A 29 20.10 -7.24 -12.31
C TYR A 29 20.67 -7.86 -13.59
N LEU A 30 19.86 -8.66 -14.30
CA LEU A 30 20.25 -9.28 -15.58
C LEU A 30 20.53 -8.23 -16.67
N LEU A 31 19.81 -7.11 -16.66
CA LEU A 31 20.03 -5.97 -17.56
C LEU A 31 21.28 -5.13 -17.21
N ASN A 32 22.01 -5.50 -16.15
CA ASN A 32 23.24 -4.84 -15.69
C ASN A 32 23.07 -3.32 -15.50
N LEU A 33 21.94 -2.93 -14.90
CA LEU A 33 21.63 -1.53 -14.62
C LEU A 33 22.45 -1.02 -13.44
N ASP A 34 22.76 0.28 -13.45
CA ASP A 34 23.44 0.92 -12.32
C ASP A 34 22.69 0.69 -11.01
N PHE A 35 23.44 0.39 -9.95
CA PHE A 35 22.89 0.11 -8.63
C PHE A 35 21.95 1.22 -8.11
N LEU A 36 22.28 2.50 -8.35
CA LEU A 36 21.42 3.62 -7.97
C LEU A 36 20.08 3.64 -8.72
N ASN A 37 20.08 3.29 -10.01
CA ASN A 37 18.87 3.20 -10.82
C ASN A 37 17.98 2.05 -10.32
N ILE A 38 18.59 0.92 -9.94
CA ILE A 38 17.89 -0.20 -9.31
C ILE A 38 17.24 0.26 -7.99
N ILE A 39 17.95 0.99 -7.13
CA ILE A 39 17.38 1.53 -5.88
C ILE A 39 16.20 2.46 -6.16
N PHE A 40 16.30 3.36 -7.15
CA PHE A 40 15.23 4.28 -7.51
C PHE A 40 13.97 3.53 -7.98
N PHE A 41 14.16 2.46 -8.76
CA PHE A 41 13.09 1.57 -9.17
C PHE A 41 12.47 0.83 -7.97
N LEU A 42 13.30 0.17 -7.17
CA LEU A 42 12.83 -0.65 -6.03
C LEU A 42 12.12 0.20 -5.00
N THR A 43 12.61 1.43 -4.75
CA THR A 43 11.98 2.39 -3.86
C THR A 43 10.56 2.69 -4.34
N ALA A 44 10.37 3.08 -5.61
CA ALA A 44 9.05 3.35 -6.15
C ALA A 44 8.12 2.13 -6.09
N PHE A 45 8.62 0.97 -6.51
CA PHE A 45 7.84 -0.27 -6.55
C PHE A 45 7.37 -0.69 -5.15
N THR A 46 8.29 -0.71 -4.17
CA THR A 46 7.97 -1.08 -2.78
C THR A 46 7.10 -0.03 -2.08
N TRP A 47 7.21 1.24 -2.47
CA TRP A 47 6.36 2.32 -1.95
C TRP A 47 4.88 2.07 -2.23
N HIS A 48 4.53 1.70 -3.47
CA HIS A 48 3.15 1.37 -3.83
C HIS A 48 2.65 0.12 -3.10
N PHE A 49 3.52 -0.88 -2.92
CA PHE A 49 3.19 -2.08 -2.15
C PHE A 49 2.86 -1.74 -0.69
N ALA A 50 3.68 -0.92 -0.05
CA ALA A 50 3.43 -0.42 1.31
C ALA A 50 2.06 0.26 1.41
N LEU A 51 1.73 1.16 0.48
CA LEU A 51 0.47 1.89 0.49
C LEU A 51 -0.78 1.03 0.28
N LEU A 52 -0.64 -0.12 -0.38
CA LEU A 52 -1.74 -1.05 -0.67
C LEU A 52 -1.85 -2.22 0.31
N THR A 53 -0.99 -2.25 1.33
CA THR A 53 -1.00 -3.32 2.32
C THR A 53 -2.27 -3.23 3.19
N PRO A 54 -3.10 -4.29 3.25
CA PRO A 54 -4.39 -4.25 3.95
C PRO A 54 -4.20 -4.17 5.47
N GLY A 55 -4.90 -3.24 6.13
CA GLY A 55 -4.83 -3.03 7.58
C GLY A 55 -3.64 -2.19 8.04
N LEU A 56 -2.66 -1.91 7.15
CA LEU A 56 -1.46 -1.16 7.52
C LEU A 56 -1.77 0.32 7.75
N LYS A 57 -2.66 0.89 6.93
CA LYS A 57 -3.07 2.30 7.04
C LYS A 57 -3.76 2.57 8.36
N GLU A 58 -4.74 1.74 8.72
CA GLU A 58 -5.51 1.86 9.96
C GLU A 58 -4.59 1.70 11.17
N GLN A 59 -3.68 0.72 11.13
CA GLN A 59 -2.71 0.48 12.20
C GLN A 59 -1.76 1.66 12.39
N ILE A 60 -1.24 2.27 11.32
CA ILE A 60 -0.32 3.42 11.40
C ILE A 60 -1.02 4.71 11.83
N LEU A 61 -2.29 4.90 11.45
CA LEU A 61 -3.06 6.08 11.84
C LEU A 61 -3.53 5.99 13.31
N THR A 62 -3.85 4.78 13.79
CA THR A 62 -4.37 4.58 15.15
C THR A 62 -3.24 4.39 16.17
N SER A 63 -2.14 3.73 15.79
CA SER A 63 -1.01 3.59 16.69
C SER A 63 -0.26 4.91 16.82
N ASN A 64 -0.08 5.38 18.06
CA ASN A 64 0.73 6.56 18.38
C ASN A 64 2.25 6.29 18.21
N ASN A 65 2.62 5.29 17.40
CA ASN A 65 3.97 4.78 17.31
C ASN A 65 4.90 5.66 16.48
N ARG A 66 6.17 5.62 16.92
CA ARG A 66 7.31 6.48 16.60
C ARG A 66 7.60 6.57 15.10
N PHE A 67 8.15 7.72 14.71
CA PHE A 67 8.72 8.04 13.39
C PHE A 67 9.35 6.82 12.69
N SER A 68 8.56 6.14 11.86
CA SER A 68 9.02 5.10 10.94
C SER A 68 8.90 5.66 9.53
N PHE A 69 9.85 5.29 8.67
CA PHE A 69 9.79 5.64 7.25
C PHE A 69 8.43 5.25 6.64
N LEU A 70 7.92 4.06 6.97
CA LEU A 70 6.62 3.58 6.53
C LEU A 70 5.46 4.48 7.00
N ALA A 71 5.55 5.02 8.22
CA ALA A 71 4.56 5.97 8.73
C ALA A 71 4.60 7.29 7.95
N VAL A 72 5.78 7.77 7.58
CA VAL A 72 5.94 8.95 6.71
C VAL A 72 5.32 8.70 5.34
N VAL A 73 5.61 7.54 4.73
CA VAL A 73 5.02 7.13 3.44
C VAL A 73 3.49 7.16 3.49
N VAL A 74 2.89 6.48 4.48
CA VAL A 74 1.43 6.35 4.61
C VAL A 74 0.78 7.69 4.91
N ARG A 75 1.33 8.48 5.83
CA ARG A 75 0.79 9.80 6.19
C ARG A 75 0.90 10.79 5.04
N SER A 76 2.04 10.83 4.34
CA SER A 76 2.23 11.72 3.18
C SER A 76 1.21 11.44 2.09
N ASN A 77 1.00 10.16 1.75
CA ASN A 77 -0.03 9.77 0.79
C ASN A 77 -1.45 10.11 1.29
N HIS A 78 -1.74 9.92 2.58
CA HIS A 78 -3.03 10.28 3.15
C HIS A 78 -3.31 11.78 3.04
N TYR A 79 -2.35 12.64 3.37
CA TYR A 79 -2.49 14.09 3.22
C TYR A 79 -2.64 14.50 1.77
N LEU A 80 -1.83 13.95 0.85
CA LEU A 80 -1.98 14.22 -0.59
C LEU A 80 -3.39 13.88 -1.10
N GLN A 81 -3.95 12.74 -0.68
CA GLN A 81 -5.32 12.35 -1.05
C GLN A 81 -6.36 13.34 -0.49
N MET A 82 -6.14 13.89 0.70
CA MET A 82 -7.01 14.89 1.30
C MET A 82 -6.96 16.22 0.55
N PHE A 83 -5.76 16.68 0.17
CA PHE A 83 -5.57 17.94 -0.56
C PHE A 83 -6.18 17.93 -1.97
N ILE A 84 -6.10 16.80 -2.68
CA ILE A 84 -6.51 16.72 -4.10
C ILE A 84 -8.03 16.40 -4.25
N ASN A 85 -8.78 16.32 -3.15
CA ASN A 85 -10.25 16.14 -3.09
C ASN A 85 -10.80 15.15 -4.14
N LEU A 86 -10.27 13.92 -4.07
CA LEU A 86 -10.16 13.01 -5.21
C LEU A 86 -11.40 12.18 -5.57
N LYS A 87 -12.58 12.50 -5.03
CA LYS A 87 -13.76 11.64 -5.16
C LYS A 87 -14.31 11.52 -6.59
N ARG A 88 -13.79 12.30 -7.55
CA ARG A 88 -14.44 12.49 -8.87
C ARG A 88 -13.78 11.79 -10.05
N VAL A 89 -12.54 11.30 -9.93
CA VAL A 89 -11.76 10.85 -11.11
C VAL A 89 -11.30 9.40 -10.95
N PRO A 90 -11.69 8.49 -11.88
CA PRO A 90 -11.13 7.15 -11.91
C PRO A 90 -9.61 7.22 -12.15
N TYR A 91 -8.83 6.34 -11.53
CA TYR A 91 -7.34 6.30 -11.58
C TYR A 91 -6.58 7.39 -10.82
N ALA A 92 -7.25 8.42 -10.32
CA ALA A 92 -6.56 9.49 -9.60
C ALA A 92 -5.84 8.96 -8.34
N SER A 93 -6.36 7.92 -7.69
CA SER A 93 -5.67 7.29 -6.56
C SER A 93 -4.34 6.67 -6.97
N SER A 94 -4.23 6.05 -8.15
CA SER A 94 -2.95 5.49 -8.64
C SER A 94 -1.95 6.61 -8.92
N PHE A 95 -2.41 7.69 -9.55
CA PHE A 95 -1.57 8.85 -9.84
C PHE A 95 -1.00 9.50 -8.57
N ILE A 96 -1.84 9.76 -7.56
CA ILE A 96 -1.40 10.36 -6.30
C ILE A 96 -0.33 9.50 -5.62
N ARG A 97 -0.50 8.18 -5.60
CA ARG A 97 0.49 7.29 -4.97
C ARG A 97 1.84 7.38 -5.65
N ALA A 98 1.88 7.65 -6.95
CA ALA A 98 3.13 7.80 -7.70
C ALA A 98 3.83 9.15 -7.44
N ILE A 99 3.09 10.20 -7.08
CA ILE A 99 3.66 11.52 -6.76
C ILE A 99 4.64 11.42 -5.58
N SER A 100 4.26 10.70 -4.53
CA SER A 100 5.06 10.62 -3.30
C SER A 100 6.46 10.02 -3.49
N PRO A 101 6.66 8.83 -4.09
CA PRO A 101 7.99 8.31 -4.36
C PRO A 101 8.76 9.15 -5.38
N VAL A 102 8.09 9.80 -6.35
CA VAL A 102 8.75 10.70 -7.31
C VAL A 102 9.32 11.94 -6.65
N ILE A 103 8.57 12.59 -5.75
CA ILE A 103 9.08 13.72 -4.97
C ILE A 103 10.25 13.25 -4.10
N PHE A 104 10.14 12.09 -3.46
CA PHE A 104 11.20 11.55 -2.62
C PHE A 104 12.49 11.27 -3.40
N THR A 105 12.41 10.59 -4.55
CA THR A 105 13.60 10.32 -5.36
C THR A 105 14.13 11.55 -6.07
N LEU A 106 13.28 12.54 -6.38
CA LEU A 106 13.72 13.87 -6.84
C LEU A 106 14.60 14.56 -5.79
N LEU A 107 14.19 14.54 -4.53
CA LEU A 107 15.00 15.09 -3.42
C LEU A 107 16.33 14.33 -3.29
N LEU A 108 16.31 12.99 -3.35
CA LEU A 108 17.53 12.19 -3.33
C LEU A 108 18.44 12.48 -4.52
N PHE A 109 17.88 12.69 -5.71
CA PHE A 109 18.62 13.07 -6.91
C PHE A 109 19.27 14.44 -6.75
N MET A 110 18.55 15.43 -6.21
CA MET A 110 19.11 16.77 -5.95
C MET A 110 20.26 16.75 -4.94
N VAL A 111 20.18 15.90 -3.91
CA VAL A 111 21.24 15.78 -2.89
C VAL A 111 22.43 14.94 -3.39
N GLY A 112 22.17 13.83 -4.09
CA GLY A 112 23.20 12.88 -4.51
C GLY A 112 23.83 13.19 -5.87
N GLY A 113 23.18 13.97 -6.73
CA GLY A 113 23.63 14.31 -8.08
C GLY A 113 23.73 13.14 -9.05
N LYS A 114 23.26 11.95 -8.66
CA LYS A 114 23.37 10.70 -9.44
C LYS A 114 22.06 9.93 -9.41
N GLY A 115 21.83 9.13 -10.45
CA GLY A 115 20.62 8.35 -10.66
C GLY A 115 19.70 8.96 -11.71
N ASN A 116 18.68 8.20 -12.10
CA ASN A 116 17.75 8.61 -13.15
C ASN A 116 16.30 8.44 -12.67
N LEU A 117 15.57 9.56 -12.60
CA LEU A 117 14.18 9.61 -12.14
C LEU A 117 13.22 8.80 -13.02
N LEU A 118 13.59 8.50 -14.27
CA LEU A 118 12.83 7.62 -15.14
C LEU A 118 12.68 6.22 -14.54
N PHE A 119 13.66 5.72 -13.77
CA PHE A 119 13.54 4.43 -13.09
C PHE A 119 12.52 4.45 -11.95
N THR A 120 12.31 5.58 -11.28
CA THR A 120 11.23 5.74 -10.30
C THR A 120 9.85 5.68 -10.97
N LEU A 121 9.70 6.35 -12.12
CA LEU A 121 8.46 6.28 -12.91
C LEU A 121 8.22 4.86 -13.44
N LEU A 122 9.27 4.21 -13.94
CA LEU A 122 9.20 2.84 -14.42
C LEU A 122 8.84 1.85 -13.31
N GLY A 123 9.39 2.01 -12.10
CA GLY A 123 9.03 1.21 -10.93
C GLY A 123 7.56 1.39 -10.53
N SER A 124 7.06 2.63 -10.55
CA SER A 124 5.64 2.93 -10.31
C SER A 124 4.73 2.30 -11.37
N LEU A 125 5.08 2.46 -12.65
CA LEU A 125 4.32 1.89 -13.76
C LEU A 125 4.31 0.36 -13.72
N CYS A 126 5.47 -0.26 -13.47
CA CYS A 126 5.60 -1.70 -13.36
C CYS A 126 4.72 -2.26 -12.23
N PHE A 127 4.72 -1.58 -11.08
CA PHE A 127 3.82 -1.94 -9.98
C PHE A 127 2.34 -1.89 -10.39
N GLU A 128 1.88 -0.80 -11.03
CA GLU A 128 0.48 -0.68 -11.47
C GLU A 128 0.10 -1.79 -12.43
N VAL A 129 0.97 -2.13 -13.38
CA VAL A 129 0.75 -3.23 -14.32
C VAL A 129 0.57 -4.55 -13.57
N VAL A 130 1.50 -4.87 -12.67
CA VAL A 130 1.44 -6.09 -11.83
C VAL A 130 0.18 -6.11 -10.96
N TYR A 131 -0.19 -4.96 -10.39
CA TYR A 131 -1.37 -4.80 -9.55
C TYR A 131 -2.66 -5.03 -10.35
N LEU A 132 -2.78 -4.46 -11.55
CA LEU A 132 -3.93 -4.65 -12.44
C LEU A 132 -4.08 -6.11 -12.86
N PHE A 133 -2.99 -6.78 -13.23
CA PHE A 133 -3.02 -8.22 -13.54
C PHE A 133 -3.43 -9.07 -12.33
N SER A 134 -2.95 -8.71 -11.14
CA SER A 134 -3.29 -9.41 -9.89
C SER A 134 -4.74 -9.17 -9.46
N LYS A 135 -5.26 -7.96 -9.70
CA LYS A 135 -6.64 -7.60 -9.42
C LYS A 135 -7.61 -8.35 -10.33
N LYS A 136 -7.34 -8.38 -11.64
CA LYS A 136 -8.15 -9.13 -12.61
C LYS A 136 -8.35 -10.59 -12.18
N LYS A 137 -7.29 -11.25 -11.73
CA LYS A 137 -7.35 -12.64 -11.22
C LYS A 137 -8.15 -12.80 -9.93
N ARG A 138 -8.31 -11.76 -9.11
CA ARG A 138 -9.10 -11.83 -7.86
C ARG A 138 -10.58 -11.62 -8.10
N ASP A 139 -10.93 -10.72 -9.02
CA ASP A 139 -12.33 -10.44 -9.35
C ASP A 139 -13.00 -11.65 -10.05
N GLU A 140 -12.20 -12.56 -10.63
CA GLU A 140 -12.64 -13.87 -11.15
C GLU A 140 -12.85 -14.93 -10.05
N LEU A 141 -12.37 -14.70 -8.81
CA LEU A 141 -12.65 -15.59 -7.67
C LEU A 141 -13.92 -15.13 -6.94
N PRO A 142 -14.75 -16.06 -6.45
CA PRO A 142 -15.91 -15.71 -5.63
C PRO A 142 -15.45 -14.89 -4.41
N PRO A 143 -16.23 -13.88 -4.00
CA PRO A 143 -15.88 -13.02 -2.88
C PRO A 143 -15.66 -13.88 -1.63
N ILE A 144 -14.49 -13.74 -1.02
CA ILE A 144 -14.17 -14.39 0.25
C ILE A 144 -15.14 -13.80 1.29
N PRO A 145 -15.94 -14.62 1.99
CA PRO A 145 -16.80 -14.13 3.07
C PRO A 145 -15.94 -13.34 4.05
N SER A 146 -16.24 -12.05 4.21
CA SER A 146 -15.56 -11.18 5.16
C SER A 146 -15.85 -11.68 6.57
N GLU A 147 -14.89 -12.39 7.16
CA GLU A 147 -14.92 -12.99 8.51
C GLU A 147 -14.98 -11.96 9.65
N HIS A 148 -15.38 -10.72 9.36
CA HIS A 148 -15.43 -9.59 10.30
C HIS A 148 -16.77 -8.83 10.27
N THR A 149 -17.88 -9.49 9.95
CA THR A 149 -19.23 -8.91 10.16
C THR A 149 -20.05 -9.77 11.11
N ASP A 150 -19.49 -10.18 12.27
CA ASP A 150 -20.27 -10.83 13.34
C ASP A 150 -19.77 -10.48 14.76
N ALA A 151 -18.94 -9.44 14.90
CA ALA A 151 -18.44 -9.00 16.22
C ALA A 151 -18.75 -7.51 16.49
N GLN A 152 -19.91 -7.04 16.02
CA GLN A 152 -20.52 -5.79 16.50
C GLN A 152 -21.60 -6.20 17.50
N GLU A 153 -21.19 -6.51 18.72
CA GLU A 153 -21.38 -5.61 19.87
C GLU A 153 -22.86 -5.52 20.27
N THR A 154 -23.38 -6.65 20.75
CA THR A 154 -24.43 -6.69 21.77
C THR A 154 -23.86 -6.10 23.06
N ALA A 155 -23.92 -4.77 23.20
CA ALA A 155 -23.78 -4.11 24.50
C ALA A 155 -25.17 -3.78 25.08
N PRO A 156 -25.36 -3.95 26.39
CA PRO A 156 -26.66 -4.19 27.01
C PRO A 156 -27.52 -2.92 27.13
N GLU A 157 -28.81 -3.15 26.93
CA GLU A 157 -29.93 -2.28 27.27
C GLU A 157 -29.78 -1.74 28.72
N SER A 158 -29.45 -0.46 28.85
CA SER A 158 -29.36 0.21 30.15
C SER A 158 -30.77 0.36 30.75
N GLN A 159 -31.15 -0.58 31.60
CA GLN A 159 -32.32 -0.48 32.45
C GLN A 159 -32.16 0.66 33.48
N HIS A 160 -33.19 1.51 33.54
CA HIS A 160 -33.77 2.10 34.76
C HIS A 160 -32.85 2.70 35.84
N VAL A 161 -32.84 4.04 35.95
CA VAL A 161 -33.10 4.72 37.24
C VAL A 161 -33.84 6.05 36.97
N LYS A 162 -35.19 6.00 37.01
CA LYS A 162 -36.02 7.17 37.31
C LYS A 162 -35.86 7.45 38.82
N LYS A 163 -35.16 8.52 39.19
CA LYS A 163 -35.31 9.12 40.52
C LYS A 163 -36.34 10.24 40.42
N SER A 164 -37.52 9.95 40.92
CA SER A 164 -38.48 10.92 41.45
C SER A 164 -37.81 11.74 42.55
N LEU A 165 -37.95 13.06 42.45
CA LEU A 165 -37.70 13.99 43.55
C LEU A 165 -39.04 14.68 43.81
N GLU A 166 -39.67 14.24 44.89
CA GLU A 166 -40.57 15.06 45.71
C GLU A 166 -39.75 16.08 46.51
#